data_AF-A0A059WU83-F1
#
_entry.id   AF-A0A059WU83-F1
#
_cell.length_a   1.000
_cell.length_b   1.000
_cell.length_c   1.000
_cell.angle_alpha   90.00
_cell.angle_beta   90.00
_cell.angle_gamma   90.00
#
_symmetry.space_group_name_H-M   'P 1'
#
loop_
_entity.id
_entity.type
_entity.pdbx_description
1 polymer ?
#
loop_
_entity_poly.entity_id
_entity_poly.type
_entity_poly.pdbx_seq_one_letter_code
_entity_poly.pdbx_strand_id
1 'polypeptide(L)'
;MRGTFIVLEGTDGSGKATQLKLLFERLQKSGYDVETFDFPQYAKESSYFVREYLNGKYGTAAEVGPYTASLFYALDRYEASFKLEEALQAGKIVITNRYTGSNMAHQGTKFNNVEERKGYFLWLDAIEFQMLRIPRPDISLVLRVPADVAQQLVDQKDKRNYTSKKRDLHEADIDHMKKSVEVYDNLCELFLKDFKSLDCVRDGKLIEIEKIHDMIWETLYPMLPSLKAKSKTKKQSIGQKTNNPFIASSKLGLHVSKEGEQKLDEIVTDSTGPVYAFKDTLNSQTIATALARLCRRSDDLRITLLDEFLNTEALDNQFLQKTLTAYGDDSAKQLTGQHIVVEGASNLLTKKLEWGRLAAYTEQSTRYIYFDQKDKADNYKYYVPVSLEAETKESYISIMDKIFDTYSHMAHQLTSYIRTHSKTPKAEQDQAWENATRAQACDAVRPVLPVATKSSVGIYASAQALEKLTIRLRSDD
;
A
#
# COMPACT_ATOMS: atom_id res chain seq x y z
N MET A 1 -23.91 -4.91 -6.63
CA MET A 1 -22.59 -4.29 -6.89
C MET A 1 -22.52 -3.05 -6.03
N ARG A 2 -21.36 -2.75 -5.46
CA ARG A 2 -21.13 -1.45 -4.82
C ARG A 2 -21.24 -0.35 -5.88
N GLY A 3 -21.74 0.81 -5.48
CA GLY A 3 -21.87 2.00 -6.31
C GLY A 3 -20.52 2.60 -6.69
N THR A 4 -20.54 3.55 -7.62
CA THR A 4 -19.33 4.24 -8.13
C THR A 4 -19.18 5.59 -7.44
N PHE A 5 -17.99 5.90 -6.93
CA PHE A 5 -17.68 7.14 -6.24
C PHE A 5 -16.74 8.03 -7.08
N ILE A 6 -17.25 9.19 -7.51
CA ILE A 6 -16.53 10.16 -8.35
C ILE A 6 -16.38 11.49 -7.61
N VAL A 7 -15.20 12.09 -7.69
CA VAL A 7 -14.92 13.42 -7.13
C VAL A 7 -14.55 14.39 -8.24
N LEU A 8 -15.11 15.60 -8.19
CA LEU A 8 -14.62 16.75 -8.96
C LEU A 8 -13.72 17.61 -8.07
N GLU A 9 -12.45 17.69 -8.44
CA GLU A 9 -11.38 18.41 -7.76
C GLU A 9 -10.92 19.64 -8.57
N GLY A 10 -10.14 20.52 -7.95
CA GLY A 10 -9.57 21.72 -8.59
C GLY A 10 -9.63 22.95 -7.70
N THR A 11 -8.97 24.02 -8.11
CA THR A 11 -8.88 25.30 -7.38
C THR A 11 -10.19 26.07 -7.37
N ASP A 12 -10.32 27.07 -6.50
CA ASP A 12 -11.46 27.99 -6.57
C ASP A 12 -11.49 28.71 -7.91
N GLY A 13 -12.70 28.83 -8.48
CA GLY A 13 -12.87 29.36 -9.84
C GLY A 13 -12.77 28.31 -10.96
N SER A 14 -12.40 27.05 -10.68
CA SER A 14 -12.24 26.03 -11.74
C SER A 14 -13.54 25.47 -12.36
N GLY A 15 -14.72 25.96 -11.95
CA GLY A 15 -16.01 25.52 -12.51
C GLY A 15 -16.60 24.22 -11.93
N LYS A 16 -16.03 23.64 -10.87
CA LYS A 16 -16.50 22.38 -10.25
C LYS A 16 -18.01 22.32 -9.96
N ALA A 17 -18.57 23.35 -9.32
CA ALA A 17 -19.98 23.37 -8.96
C ALA A 17 -20.89 23.33 -10.20
N THR A 18 -20.52 24.06 -11.26
CA THR A 18 -21.23 24.03 -12.54
C THR A 18 -21.18 22.62 -13.15
N GLN A 19 -19.99 22.01 -13.18
CA GLN A 19 -19.80 20.69 -13.74
C GLN A 19 -20.46 19.57 -12.92
N LEU A 20 -20.49 19.69 -11.59
CA LEU A 20 -21.20 18.76 -10.72
C LEU A 20 -22.69 18.75 -11.04
N LYS A 21 -23.30 19.94 -11.21
CA LYS A 21 -24.71 20.06 -11.58
C LYS A 21 -25.01 19.42 -12.94
N LEU A 22 -24.20 19.71 -13.96
CA LEU A 22 -24.36 19.12 -15.29
C LEU A 22 -24.20 17.60 -15.27
N LEU A 23 -23.19 17.10 -14.53
CA LEU A 23 -22.95 15.67 -14.36
C LEU A 23 -24.12 14.98 -13.65
N PHE A 24 -24.64 15.57 -12.57
CA PHE A 24 -25.83 15.08 -11.87
C PHE A 24 -27.01 14.94 -12.82
N GLU A 25 -27.35 16.01 -13.54
CA GLU A 25 -28.48 16.02 -14.47
C GLU A 25 -28.32 15.00 -15.60
N ARG A 26 -27.11 14.85 -16.17
CA ARG A 26 -26.84 13.89 -17.24
C ARG A 26 -26.91 12.45 -16.76
N LEU A 27 -26.38 12.15 -15.57
CA LEU A 27 -26.46 10.82 -14.96
C LEU A 27 -27.92 10.44 -14.65
N GLN A 28 -28.70 11.36 -14.06
CA GLN A 28 -30.12 11.12 -13.82
C GLN A 28 -30.91 10.90 -15.12
N LYS A 29 -30.69 11.74 -16.15
CA LYS A 29 -31.32 11.57 -17.48
C LYS A 29 -30.94 10.26 -18.14
N SER A 30 -29.74 9.75 -17.84
CA SER A 30 -29.26 8.45 -18.30
C SER A 30 -29.84 7.28 -17.49
N GLY A 31 -30.59 7.54 -16.41
CA GLY A 31 -31.29 6.50 -15.63
C GLY A 31 -30.50 5.94 -14.45
N TYR A 32 -29.42 6.61 -14.03
CA TYR A 32 -28.69 6.25 -12.82
C TYR A 32 -29.34 6.85 -11.56
N ASP A 33 -29.26 6.12 -10.44
CA ASP A 33 -29.52 6.68 -9.11
C ASP A 33 -28.23 7.37 -8.64
N VAL A 34 -28.34 8.66 -8.29
CA VAL A 34 -27.19 9.53 -8.05
C VAL A 34 -27.37 10.26 -6.72
N GLU A 35 -26.36 10.22 -5.87
CA GLU A 35 -26.28 11.00 -4.64
C GLU A 35 -25.14 12.02 -4.77
N THR A 36 -25.35 13.24 -4.24
CA THR A 36 -24.35 14.31 -4.31
C THR A 36 -23.92 14.80 -2.95
N PHE A 37 -22.65 15.15 -2.79
CA PHE A 37 -22.13 15.85 -1.62
C PHE A 37 -21.25 17.03 -2.03
N ASP A 38 -21.14 18.02 -1.15
CA ASP A 38 -20.27 19.18 -1.33
C ASP A 38 -19.45 19.35 -0.05
N PHE A 39 -18.13 19.40 -0.18
CA PHE A 39 -17.22 19.53 0.97
C PHE A 39 -16.46 20.85 0.92
N PRO A 40 -16.33 21.55 2.06
CA PRO A 40 -16.87 21.22 3.39
C PRO A 40 -18.40 21.29 3.50
N GLN A 41 -18.97 20.53 4.44
CA GLN A 41 -20.41 20.53 4.74
C GLN A 41 -20.79 21.78 5.56
N TYR A 42 -20.68 22.98 4.97
CA TYR A 42 -20.80 24.26 5.68
C TYR A 42 -22.10 24.45 6.49
N ALA A 43 -23.18 23.75 6.10
CA ALA A 43 -24.47 23.79 6.80
C ALA A 43 -24.58 22.80 7.99
N LYS A 44 -23.55 21.97 8.22
CA LYS A 44 -23.51 20.94 9.27
C LYS A 44 -22.55 21.35 10.40
N GLU A 45 -22.82 20.88 11.61
CA GLU A 45 -21.94 21.14 12.77
C GLU A 45 -20.55 20.50 12.63
N SER A 46 -20.45 19.41 11.85
CA SER A 46 -19.19 18.76 11.50
C SER A 46 -18.14 19.72 10.92
N SER A 47 -18.58 20.76 10.20
CA SER A 47 -17.68 21.75 9.60
C SER A 47 -17.34 22.93 10.52
N TYR A 48 -17.73 22.90 11.81
CA TYR A 48 -17.46 23.98 12.77
C TYR A 48 -15.99 24.41 12.74
N PHE A 49 -15.05 23.47 12.93
CA PHE A 49 -13.62 23.80 12.95
C PHE A 49 -13.11 24.34 11.62
N VAL A 50 -13.69 23.89 10.50
CA VAL A 50 -13.36 24.41 9.17
C VAL A 50 -13.83 25.86 9.02
N ARG A 51 -15.07 26.17 9.43
CA ARG A 51 -15.61 27.55 9.39
C ARG A 51 -14.78 28.49 10.25
N GLU A 52 -14.45 28.08 11.47
CA GLU A 52 -13.64 28.89 12.39
C GLU A 52 -12.22 29.10 11.86
N TYR A 53 -11.61 28.07 11.26
CA TYR A 53 -10.32 28.16 10.60
C TYR A 53 -10.35 29.16 9.43
N LEU A 54 -11.29 29.03 8.50
CA LEU A 54 -11.40 29.92 7.33
C LEU A 54 -11.71 31.37 7.71
N ASN A 55 -12.38 31.60 8.85
CA ASN A 55 -12.61 32.94 9.39
C ASN A 55 -11.42 33.51 10.19
N GLY A 56 -10.35 32.72 10.40
CA GLY A 56 -9.11 33.15 11.03
C GLY A 56 -9.11 33.12 12.56
N LYS A 57 -10.05 32.40 13.19
CA LYS A 57 -10.13 32.33 14.67
C LYS A 57 -8.90 31.70 15.32
N TYR A 58 -8.25 30.78 14.62
CA TYR A 58 -7.08 30.04 15.12
C TYR A 58 -5.73 30.67 14.71
N GLY A 59 -5.76 31.91 14.22
CA GLY A 59 -4.58 32.60 13.70
C GLY A 59 -4.44 32.49 12.17
N THR A 60 -3.24 32.74 11.69
CA THR A 60 -2.88 32.67 10.27
C THR A 60 -2.80 31.22 9.77
N ALA A 61 -2.92 31.02 8.46
CA ALA A 61 -2.79 29.70 7.85
C ALA A 61 -1.43 29.03 8.13
N ALA A 62 -0.37 29.84 8.33
CA ALA A 62 0.97 29.36 8.67
C ALA A 62 1.04 28.86 10.12
N GLU A 63 0.47 29.59 11.08
CA GLU A 63 0.47 29.23 12.51
C GLU A 63 -0.31 27.94 12.78
N VAL A 64 -1.46 27.76 12.12
CA VAL A 64 -2.25 26.52 12.25
C VAL A 64 -1.51 25.32 11.64
N GLY A 65 -0.71 25.56 10.60
CA GLY A 65 0.04 24.53 9.89
C GLY A 65 -0.83 23.63 9.00
N PRO A 66 -0.20 22.74 8.20
CA PRO A 66 -0.90 21.86 7.27
C PRO A 66 -1.64 20.72 7.98
N TYR A 67 -1.01 20.08 8.97
CA TYR A 67 -1.56 18.90 9.66
C TYR A 67 -2.82 19.22 10.45
N THR A 68 -2.81 20.26 11.29
CA THR A 68 -3.97 20.66 12.11
C THR A 68 -5.15 21.07 11.23
N ALA A 69 -4.91 21.93 10.23
CA ALA A 69 -5.96 22.33 9.29
C ALA A 69 -6.55 21.11 8.56
N SER A 70 -5.72 20.13 8.18
CA SER A 70 -6.17 18.89 7.54
C SER A 70 -7.15 18.11 8.39
N LEU A 71 -6.94 18.05 9.71
CA LEU A 71 -7.82 17.32 10.63
C LEU A 71 -9.22 17.93 10.68
N PHE A 72 -9.35 19.26 10.57
CA PHE A 72 -10.66 19.91 10.55
C PHE A 72 -11.50 19.45 9.35
N TYR A 73 -10.88 19.38 8.16
CA TYR A 73 -11.54 18.88 6.95
C TYR A 73 -11.79 17.36 6.99
N ALA A 74 -10.86 16.59 7.56
CA ALA A 74 -10.98 15.14 7.66
C ALA A 74 -12.15 14.74 8.57
N LEU A 75 -12.35 15.43 9.70
CA LEU A 75 -13.46 15.17 10.63
C LEU A 75 -14.81 15.57 10.02
N ASP A 76 -14.86 16.64 9.23
CA ASP A 76 -16.07 17.01 8.48
C ASP A 76 -16.45 15.92 7.46
N ARG A 77 -15.48 15.37 6.74
CA ARG A 77 -15.71 14.23 5.83
C ARG A 77 -16.10 12.95 6.56
N TYR A 78 -15.50 12.69 7.72
CA TYR A 78 -15.80 11.50 8.51
C TYR A 78 -17.27 11.46 8.93
N GLU A 79 -17.85 12.58 9.35
CA GLU A 79 -19.28 12.63 9.70
C GLU A 79 -20.17 12.29 8.50
N ALA A 80 -19.89 12.86 7.32
CA ALA A 80 -20.66 12.58 6.11
C ALA A 80 -20.42 11.17 5.53
N SER A 81 -19.32 10.51 5.93
CA SER A 81 -18.86 9.25 5.33
C SER A 81 -19.85 8.10 5.49
N PHE A 82 -20.63 8.08 6.58
CA PHE A 82 -21.63 7.03 6.83
C PHE A 82 -22.75 7.08 5.78
N LYS A 83 -23.29 8.27 5.50
CA LYS A 83 -24.32 8.45 4.47
C LYS A 83 -23.76 8.18 3.07
N LEU A 84 -22.49 8.54 2.85
CA LEU A 84 -21.80 8.28 1.59
C LEU A 84 -21.66 6.77 1.36
N GLU A 85 -21.20 6.03 2.37
CA GLU A 85 -21.05 4.58 2.31
C GLU A 85 -22.40 3.87 2.15
N GLU A 86 -23.46 4.33 2.82
CA GLU A 86 -24.83 3.83 2.62
C GLU A 86 -25.27 3.97 1.16
N ALA A 87 -25.05 5.14 0.54
CA ALA A 87 -25.37 5.38 -0.87
C ALA A 87 -24.57 4.44 -1.80
N LEU A 88 -23.28 4.23 -1.51
CA LEU A 88 -22.45 3.29 -2.27
C LEU A 88 -22.91 1.84 -2.09
N GLN A 89 -23.28 1.42 -0.89
CA GLN A 89 -23.80 0.07 -0.64
C GLN A 89 -25.14 -0.17 -1.34
N ALA A 90 -25.97 0.87 -1.47
CA ALA A 90 -27.19 0.85 -2.26
C ALA A 90 -26.95 0.79 -3.78
N GLY A 91 -25.69 0.85 -4.24
CA GLY A 91 -25.34 0.77 -5.66
C GLY A 91 -25.49 2.09 -6.42
N LYS A 92 -25.64 3.22 -5.71
CA LYS A 92 -25.79 4.55 -6.32
C LYS A 92 -24.46 5.05 -6.88
N ILE A 93 -24.54 5.95 -7.85
CA ILE A 93 -23.38 6.77 -8.22
C ILE A 93 -23.31 7.92 -7.22
N VAL A 94 -22.21 8.01 -6.48
CA VAL A 94 -21.93 9.16 -5.62
C VAL A 94 -21.02 10.11 -6.39
N ILE A 95 -21.43 11.36 -6.55
CA ILE A 95 -20.59 12.42 -7.10
C ILE A 95 -20.37 13.52 -6.07
N THR A 96 -19.15 14.04 -5.95
CA THR A 96 -18.87 15.07 -4.94
C THR A 96 -18.08 16.23 -5.50
N ASN A 97 -18.38 17.44 -5.01
CA ASN A 97 -17.55 18.61 -5.23
C ASN A 97 -16.55 18.69 -4.06
N ARG A 98 -15.27 18.50 -4.38
CA ARG A 98 -14.14 18.36 -3.46
C ARG A 98 -14.22 17.13 -2.56
N TYR A 99 -13.06 16.57 -2.23
CA TYR A 99 -12.91 15.52 -1.22
C TYR A 99 -11.51 15.60 -0.58
N THR A 100 -10.86 14.47 -0.33
CA THR A 100 -9.49 14.40 0.21
C THR A 100 -8.46 15.10 -0.69
N GLY A 101 -8.64 15.09 -2.01
CA GLY A 101 -7.74 15.76 -2.95
C GLY A 101 -7.64 17.27 -2.73
N SER A 102 -8.76 17.92 -2.40
CA SER A 102 -8.77 19.34 -2.01
C SER A 102 -7.97 19.61 -0.74
N ASN A 103 -8.00 18.70 0.22
CA ASN A 103 -7.21 18.83 1.45
C ASN A 103 -5.72 18.71 1.14
N MET A 104 -5.35 17.68 0.36
CA MET A 104 -3.99 17.49 -0.14
C MET A 104 -3.48 18.72 -0.90
N ALA A 105 -4.28 19.26 -1.82
CA ALA A 105 -3.90 20.40 -2.64
C ALA A 105 -3.70 21.68 -1.83
N HIS A 106 -4.68 22.07 -1.02
CA HIS A 106 -4.63 23.35 -0.30
C HIS A 106 -3.60 23.35 0.82
N GLN A 107 -3.46 22.26 1.57
CA GLN A 107 -2.47 22.19 2.65
C GLN A 107 -1.07 21.84 2.13
N GLY A 108 -0.99 21.12 1.01
CA GLY A 108 0.26 20.83 0.30
C GLY A 108 1.02 22.08 -0.14
N THR A 109 0.32 23.20 -0.36
CA THR A 109 0.93 24.50 -0.68
C THR A 109 1.87 25.03 0.41
N LYS A 110 1.75 24.54 1.64
CA LYS A 110 2.57 24.94 2.79
C LYS A 110 3.94 24.25 2.83
N PHE A 111 4.18 23.29 1.93
CA PHE A 111 5.45 22.60 1.80
C PHE A 111 6.23 23.12 0.59
N ASN A 112 7.45 23.59 0.82
CA ASN A 112 8.36 24.04 -0.24
C ASN A 112 9.15 22.88 -0.86
N ASN A 113 9.31 21.77 -0.12
CA ASN A 113 10.00 20.57 -0.58
C ASN A 113 8.98 19.52 -1.07
N VAL A 114 9.20 18.99 -2.27
CA VAL A 114 8.33 18.00 -2.91
C VAL A 114 8.28 16.67 -2.15
N GLU A 115 9.39 16.23 -1.56
CA GLU A 115 9.43 14.98 -0.78
C GLU A 115 8.70 15.13 0.57
N GLU A 116 8.83 16.28 1.24
CA GLU A 116 8.04 16.56 2.44
C GLU A 116 6.54 16.63 2.12
N ARG A 117 6.19 17.28 1.01
CA ARG A 117 4.82 17.35 0.49
C ARG A 117 4.26 15.95 0.22
N LYS A 118 5.05 15.07 -0.40
CA LYS A 118 4.71 13.66 -0.63
C LYS A 118 4.53 12.90 0.68
N GLY A 119 5.40 13.11 1.66
CA GLY A 119 5.24 12.56 3.01
C GLY A 119 3.93 13.00 3.67
N TYR A 120 3.55 14.26 3.49
CA TYR A 120 2.25 14.78 3.93
C TYR A 120 1.06 14.13 3.21
N PHE A 121 1.13 13.90 1.90
CA PHE A 121 0.07 13.18 1.18
C PHE A 121 -0.14 11.76 1.72
N LEU A 122 0.95 11.02 1.95
CA LEU A 122 0.88 9.66 2.50
C LEU A 122 0.33 9.66 3.93
N TRP A 123 0.70 10.65 4.74
CA TRP A 123 0.12 10.83 6.07
C TRP A 123 -1.39 11.08 6.00
N LEU A 124 -1.84 11.98 5.12
CA LEU A 124 -3.25 12.32 5.00
C LEU A 124 -4.07 11.14 4.47
N ASP A 125 -3.53 10.39 3.50
CA ASP A 125 -4.12 9.16 2.98
C ASP A 125 -4.33 8.13 4.10
N ALA A 126 -3.31 7.91 4.93
CA ALA A 126 -3.40 6.99 6.07
C ALA A 126 -4.45 7.44 7.10
N ILE A 127 -4.51 8.74 7.41
CA ILE A 127 -5.49 9.27 8.35
C ILE A 127 -6.91 9.09 7.81
N GLU A 128 -7.19 9.53 6.59
CA GLU A 128 -8.55 9.54 6.06
C GLU A 128 -9.05 8.16 5.66
N PHE A 129 -8.25 7.39 4.91
CA PHE A 129 -8.71 6.12 4.33
C PHE A 129 -8.39 4.89 5.19
N GLN A 130 -7.34 4.92 6.03
CA GLN A 130 -6.98 3.76 6.86
C GLN A 130 -7.48 3.89 8.31
N MET A 131 -7.29 5.05 8.93
CA MET A 131 -7.69 5.29 10.32
C MET A 131 -9.17 5.66 10.44
N LEU A 132 -9.62 6.71 9.72
CA LEU A 132 -11.01 7.15 9.72
C LEU A 132 -11.90 6.26 8.82
N ARG A 133 -11.29 5.54 7.87
CA ARG A 133 -11.96 4.61 6.95
C ARG A 133 -13.09 5.26 6.15
N ILE A 134 -12.94 6.52 5.78
CA ILE A 134 -13.89 7.16 4.86
C ILE A 134 -13.77 6.48 3.48
N PRO A 135 -14.84 6.43 2.67
CA PRO A 135 -14.79 5.76 1.38
C PRO A 135 -13.74 6.38 0.44
N ARG A 136 -12.93 5.55 -0.21
CA ARG A 136 -12.00 6.00 -1.25
C ARG A 136 -12.75 6.20 -2.58
N PRO A 137 -12.56 7.33 -3.28
CA PRO A 137 -13.09 7.53 -4.63
C PRO A 137 -12.57 6.47 -5.62
N ASP A 138 -13.41 6.08 -6.58
CA ASP A 138 -12.96 5.32 -7.75
C ASP A 138 -12.14 6.21 -8.71
N ILE A 139 -12.44 7.52 -8.74
CA ILE A 139 -11.67 8.52 -9.49
C ILE A 139 -11.90 9.94 -8.96
N SER A 140 -10.83 10.73 -8.95
CA SER A 140 -10.85 12.18 -8.72
C SER A 140 -10.46 12.93 -10.00
N LEU A 141 -11.40 13.66 -10.59
CA LEU A 141 -11.17 14.46 -11.79
C LEU A 141 -10.78 15.88 -11.40
N VAL A 142 -9.55 16.27 -11.66
CA VAL A 142 -9.03 17.61 -11.40
C VAL A 142 -9.36 18.52 -12.58
N LEU A 143 -10.29 19.46 -12.38
CA LEU A 143 -10.57 20.51 -13.36
C LEU A 143 -9.46 21.55 -13.29
N ARG A 144 -8.49 21.44 -14.20
CA ARG A 144 -7.29 22.26 -14.20
C ARG A 144 -7.53 23.57 -14.93
N VAL A 145 -7.47 24.67 -14.18
CA VAL A 145 -7.57 26.04 -14.68
C VAL A 145 -6.39 26.84 -14.10
N PRO A 146 -5.57 27.50 -14.95
CA PRO A 146 -4.53 28.42 -14.52
C PRO A 146 -5.06 29.50 -13.55
N ALA A 147 -4.24 29.88 -12.57
CA ALA A 147 -4.66 30.74 -11.46
C ALA A 147 -5.16 32.13 -11.90
N ASP A 148 -4.59 32.69 -12.97
CA ASP A 148 -4.99 33.97 -13.56
C ASP A 148 -6.42 33.92 -14.15
N VAL A 149 -6.76 32.84 -14.86
CA VAL A 149 -8.12 32.61 -15.39
C VAL A 149 -9.09 32.30 -14.25
N ALA A 150 -8.67 31.48 -13.29
CA ALA A 150 -9.49 31.11 -12.14
C ALA A 150 -9.86 32.34 -11.27
N GLN A 151 -8.92 33.27 -11.07
CA GLN A 151 -9.15 34.50 -10.31
C GLN A 151 -10.27 35.36 -10.92
N GLN A 152 -10.29 35.51 -12.25
CA GLN A 152 -11.33 36.28 -12.95
C GLN A 152 -12.73 35.71 -12.69
N LEU A 153 -12.84 34.39 -12.59
CA LEU A 153 -14.10 33.69 -12.31
C LEU A 153 -14.50 33.78 -10.84
N VAL A 154 -13.54 33.80 -9.91
CA VAL A 154 -13.81 34.04 -8.49
C VAL A 154 -14.32 35.45 -8.27
N ASP A 155 -13.76 36.45 -8.96
CA ASP A 155 -14.16 37.85 -8.80
C ASP A 155 -15.59 38.16 -9.26
N GLN A 156 -16.18 37.27 -10.08
CA GLN A 156 -17.57 37.35 -10.53
C GLN A 156 -18.56 36.70 -9.54
N LYS A 157 -18.09 36.02 -8.47
CA LYS A 157 -18.96 35.34 -7.50
C LYS A 157 -19.47 36.29 -6.41
N ASP A 158 -20.68 36.02 -5.95
CA ASP A 158 -21.28 36.66 -4.78
C ASP A 158 -20.58 36.25 -3.48
N LYS A 159 -20.80 37.05 -2.42
CA LYS A 159 -20.29 36.76 -1.07
C LYS A 159 -20.74 35.37 -0.60
N ARG A 160 -19.79 34.59 -0.04
CA ARG A 160 -20.08 33.28 0.56
C ARG A 160 -20.89 33.45 1.86
N ASN A 161 -21.89 32.60 2.08
CA ASN A 161 -22.77 32.70 3.25
C ASN A 161 -22.10 32.39 4.61
N TYR A 162 -20.96 31.69 4.62
CA TYR A 162 -20.27 31.25 5.84
C TYR A 162 -19.19 32.23 6.33
N THR A 163 -18.95 33.33 5.61
CA THR A 163 -17.98 34.36 6.00
C THR A 163 -18.53 35.76 5.80
N SER A 164 -18.20 36.67 6.71
CA SER A 164 -18.53 38.10 6.59
C SER A 164 -17.62 38.84 5.62
N LYS A 165 -16.46 38.26 5.27
CA LYS A 165 -15.45 38.81 4.35
C LYS A 165 -15.84 38.54 2.89
N LYS A 166 -15.39 39.40 1.96
CA LYS A 166 -15.63 39.22 0.51
C LYS A 166 -14.83 38.02 -0.05
N ARG A 167 -13.70 37.69 0.57
CA ARG A 167 -12.83 36.55 0.25
C ARG A 167 -12.46 35.83 1.54
N ASP A 168 -12.37 34.51 1.50
CA ASP A 168 -11.82 33.72 2.61
C ASP A 168 -10.27 33.78 2.64
N LEU A 169 -9.66 33.14 3.64
CA LEU A 169 -8.20 33.13 3.82
C LEU A 169 -7.42 32.58 2.62
N HIS A 170 -8.01 31.65 1.85
CA HIS A 170 -7.37 31.01 0.71
C HIS A 170 -7.69 31.73 -0.60
N GLU A 171 -8.91 32.26 -0.76
CA GLU A 171 -9.36 33.00 -1.95
C GLU A 171 -8.72 34.40 -2.06
N ALA A 172 -8.14 34.94 -0.98
CA ALA A 172 -7.49 36.25 -0.99
C ALA A 172 -6.07 36.26 -1.57
N ASP A 173 -5.42 35.11 -1.71
CA ASP A 173 -4.01 34.97 -2.07
C ASP A 173 -3.85 34.28 -3.44
N ILE A 174 -3.46 35.06 -4.46
CA ILE A 174 -3.23 34.54 -5.82
C ILE A 174 -2.05 33.57 -5.89
N ASP A 175 -1.04 33.74 -5.03
CA ASP A 175 0.12 32.87 -4.99
C ASP A 175 -0.24 31.53 -4.34
N HIS A 176 -1.14 31.53 -3.35
CA HIS A 176 -1.76 30.30 -2.82
C HIS A 176 -2.51 29.53 -3.92
N MET A 177 -3.23 30.23 -4.80
CA MET A 177 -3.95 29.59 -5.89
C MET A 177 -2.99 29.01 -6.95
N LYS A 178 -1.93 29.72 -7.33
CA LYS A 178 -0.88 29.19 -8.22
C LYS A 178 -0.24 27.94 -7.64
N LYS A 179 0.14 27.97 -6.37
CA LYS A 179 0.68 26.80 -5.65
C LYS A 179 -0.33 25.67 -5.61
N SER A 180 -1.61 25.95 -5.39
CA SER A 180 -2.65 24.92 -5.37
C SER A 180 -2.78 24.22 -6.73
N VAL A 181 -2.66 24.94 -7.86
CA VAL A 181 -2.62 24.34 -9.20
C VAL A 181 -1.41 23.42 -9.35
N GLU A 182 -0.21 23.89 -8.97
CA GLU A 182 1.01 23.08 -9.00
C GLU A 182 0.89 21.80 -8.15
N VAL A 183 0.32 21.92 -6.95
CA VAL A 183 0.13 20.77 -6.05
C VAL A 183 -0.87 19.77 -6.63
N TYR A 184 -1.94 20.23 -7.28
CA TYR A 184 -2.84 19.35 -8.03
C TYR A 184 -2.16 18.64 -9.19
N ASP A 185 -1.27 19.33 -9.92
CA ASP A 185 -0.47 18.73 -10.99
C ASP A 185 0.41 17.61 -10.41
N ASN A 186 1.06 17.84 -9.26
CA ASN A 186 1.82 16.79 -8.58
C ASN A 186 0.95 15.61 -8.14
N LEU A 187 -0.29 15.84 -7.68
CA LEU A 187 -1.20 14.75 -7.31
C LEU A 187 -1.53 13.87 -8.54
N CYS A 188 -1.79 14.49 -9.70
CA CYS A 188 -2.02 13.76 -10.94
C CYS A 188 -0.79 12.98 -11.42
N GLU A 189 0.42 13.51 -11.20
CA GLU A 189 1.67 12.82 -11.55
C GLU A 189 2.01 11.66 -10.60
N LEU A 190 1.82 11.86 -9.29
CA LEU A 190 2.19 10.89 -8.26
C LEU A 190 1.15 9.76 -8.10
N PHE A 191 -0.13 10.06 -8.33
CA PHE A 191 -1.25 9.16 -8.07
C PHE A 191 -2.13 8.98 -9.31
N LEU A 192 -1.51 8.57 -10.43
CA LEU A 192 -2.14 8.41 -11.75
C LEU A 192 -3.39 7.51 -11.79
N LYS A 193 -3.54 6.60 -10.82
CA LYS A 193 -4.74 5.74 -10.70
C LYS A 193 -5.92 6.48 -10.06
N ASP A 194 -5.65 7.35 -9.09
CA ASP A 194 -6.67 8.00 -8.26
C ASP A 194 -7.05 9.39 -8.79
N PHE A 195 -6.12 10.09 -9.43
CA PHE A 195 -6.29 11.46 -9.91
C PHE A 195 -6.06 11.58 -11.42
N LYS A 196 -6.99 12.24 -12.11
CA LYS A 196 -6.86 12.56 -13.53
C LYS A 196 -7.13 14.03 -13.79
N SER A 197 -6.16 14.69 -14.42
CA SER A 197 -6.28 16.10 -14.80
C SER A 197 -7.10 16.26 -16.08
N LEU A 198 -7.95 17.29 -16.12
CA LEU A 198 -8.68 17.75 -17.28
C LEU A 198 -8.36 19.23 -17.52
N ASP A 199 -7.55 19.52 -18.53
CA ASP A 199 -7.22 20.91 -18.91
C ASP A 199 -8.45 21.63 -19.46
N CYS A 200 -8.93 22.61 -18.70
CA CYS A 200 -10.13 23.38 -19.02
C CYS A 200 -9.81 24.66 -19.81
N VAL A 201 -8.54 24.89 -20.17
CA VAL A 201 -8.07 26.08 -20.88
C VAL A 201 -7.33 25.69 -22.14
N ARG A 202 -7.63 26.35 -23.27
CA ARG A 202 -6.90 26.26 -24.53
C ARG A 202 -6.57 27.66 -25.02
N ASP A 203 -5.34 27.88 -25.48
CA ASP A 203 -4.85 29.18 -25.96
C ASP A 203 -5.10 30.35 -24.98
N GLY A 204 -4.94 30.08 -23.68
CA GLY A 204 -5.16 31.06 -22.60
C GLY A 204 -6.62 31.43 -22.33
N LYS A 205 -7.59 30.76 -22.98
CA LYS A 205 -9.02 30.97 -22.76
C LYS A 205 -9.69 29.73 -22.19
N LEU A 206 -10.62 29.96 -21.26
CA LEU A 206 -11.48 28.90 -20.76
C LEU A 206 -12.29 28.32 -21.92
N ILE A 207 -12.26 26.99 -22.07
CA ILE A 207 -13.10 26.32 -23.06
C ILE A 207 -14.57 26.34 -22.60
N GLU A 208 -15.50 26.16 -23.55
CA GLU A 208 -16.93 26.19 -23.28
C GLU A 208 -17.34 25.15 -22.21
N ILE A 209 -18.31 25.51 -21.37
CA ILE A 209 -18.76 24.70 -20.23
C ILE A 209 -19.21 23.31 -20.70
N GLU A 210 -19.90 23.25 -21.84
CA GLU A 210 -20.40 22.03 -22.48
C GLU A 210 -19.25 21.12 -22.93
N LYS A 211 -18.16 21.70 -23.46
CA LYS A 211 -16.96 20.94 -23.86
C LYS A 211 -16.24 20.35 -22.66
N ILE A 212 -16.10 21.12 -21.56
CA ILE A 212 -15.56 20.59 -20.30
C ILE A 212 -16.43 19.43 -19.81
N HIS A 213 -17.76 19.59 -19.89
CA HIS A 213 -18.71 18.57 -19.48
C HIS A 213 -18.59 17.29 -20.31
N ASP A 214 -18.41 17.41 -21.63
CA ASP A 214 -18.19 16.26 -22.51
C ASP A 214 -16.86 15.55 -22.20
N MET A 215 -15.78 16.28 -21.91
CA MET A 215 -14.51 15.68 -21.47
C MET A 215 -14.65 14.88 -20.17
N ILE A 216 -15.42 15.42 -19.21
CA ILE A 216 -15.76 14.72 -17.96
C ILE A 216 -16.56 13.44 -18.30
N TRP A 217 -17.57 13.55 -19.14
CA TRP A 217 -18.41 12.42 -19.52
C TRP A 217 -17.63 11.33 -20.24
N GLU A 218 -16.83 11.66 -21.25
CA GLU A 218 -16.00 10.71 -21.99
C GLU A 218 -15.02 9.97 -21.07
N THR A 219 -14.50 10.67 -20.06
CA THR A 219 -13.62 10.05 -19.05
C THR A 219 -14.37 9.08 -18.15
N LEU A 220 -15.59 9.43 -17.71
CA LEU A 220 -16.35 8.63 -16.74
C LEU A 220 -17.14 7.49 -17.39
N TYR A 221 -17.65 7.70 -18.60
CA TYR A 221 -18.57 6.78 -19.28
C TYR A 221 -18.09 5.32 -19.33
N PRO A 222 -16.81 5.01 -19.61
CA PRO A 222 -16.32 3.64 -19.60
C PRO A 222 -16.33 2.98 -18.22
N MET A 223 -16.38 3.76 -17.14
CA MET A 223 -16.34 3.32 -15.75
C MET A 223 -17.75 3.21 -15.14
N LEU A 224 -18.76 3.80 -15.78
CA LEU A 224 -20.13 3.78 -15.27
C LEU A 224 -20.70 2.35 -15.34
N PRO A 225 -21.48 1.93 -14.33
CA PRO A 225 -22.09 0.61 -14.33
C PRO A 225 -23.03 0.46 -15.53
N SER A 226 -23.06 -0.72 -16.15
CA SER A 226 -24.03 -0.96 -17.22
C SER A 226 -25.45 -0.85 -16.68
N LEU A 227 -26.26 0.03 -17.26
CA LEU A 227 -27.67 0.11 -16.94
C LEU A 227 -28.30 -1.23 -17.31
N LYS A 228 -28.78 -1.97 -16.31
CA LYS A 228 -29.63 -3.13 -16.56
C LYS A 228 -30.85 -2.63 -17.32
N ALA A 229 -30.87 -2.84 -18.63
CA ALA A 229 -32.07 -2.63 -19.42
C ALA A 229 -33.21 -3.38 -18.74
N LYS A 230 -34.33 -2.69 -18.47
CA LYS A 230 -35.59 -3.38 -18.17
C LYS A 230 -35.80 -4.39 -19.29
N SER A 231 -35.70 -5.66 -18.94
CA SER A 231 -35.71 -6.81 -19.84
C SER A 231 -36.80 -6.68 -20.91
N LYS A 232 -36.38 -6.36 -22.14
CA LYS A 232 -37.01 -6.88 -23.35
C LYS A 232 -35.95 -7.65 -24.11
N THR A 233 -36.16 -8.95 -24.08
CA THR A 233 -35.46 -10.01 -24.81
C THR A 233 -35.16 -9.61 -26.25
N LYS A 234 -33.88 -9.62 -26.64
CA LYS A 234 -33.42 -10.35 -27.83
C LYS A 234 -31.90 -10.46 -27.84
N LYS A 235 -31.45 -11.70 -27.94
CA LYS A 235 -30.08 -12.10 -28.24
C LYS A 235 -29.68 -11.61 -29.63
N GLN A 236 -28.43 -11.18 -29.77
CA GLN A 236 -27.58 -11.68 -30.85
C GLN A 236 -26.11 -11.68 -30.42
N SER A 237 -25.45 -12.75 -30.82
CA SER A 237 -24.17 -13.29 -30.42
C SER A 237 -23.08 -12.97 -31.44
N ILE A 238 -21.84 -12.77 -30.98
CA ILE A 238 -20.57 -13.20 -31.62
C ILE A 238 -19.57 -13.32 -30.45
N GLY A 239 -18.82 -14.39 -30.15
CA GLY A 239 -18.47 -15.60 -30.88
C GLY A 239 -16.95 -15.68 -31.09
N GLN A 240 -16.20 -16.26 -30.14
CA GLN A 240 -14.91 -16.92 -30.40
C GLN A 240 -14.79 -18.13 -29.46
N LYS A 241 -14.81 -19.34 -30.04
CA LYS A 241 -14.60 -20.61 -29.34
C LYS A 241 -13.10 -20.84 -29.17
N THR A 242 -12.62 -20.91 -27.93
CA THR A 242 -11.34 -21.53 -27.60
C THR A 242 -11.55 -23.04 -27.49
N ASN A 243 -10.72 -23.83 -28.17
CA ASN A 243 -10.70 -25.29 -28.08
C ASN A 243 -9.98 -25.68 -26.76
N ASN A 244 -10.61 -25.47 -25.61
CA ASN A 244 -10.08 -25.91 -24.32
C ASN A 244 -10.85 -27.16 -23.85
N PRO A 245 -10.21 -28.35 -23.74
CA PRO A 245 -10.89 -29.57 -23.34
C PRO A 245 -11.30 -29.58 -21.85
N PHE A 246 -10.74 -28.69 -21.02
CA PHE A 246 -10.99 -28.63 -19.58
C PHE A 246 -12.17 -27.75 -19.19
N ILE A 247 -12.66 -26.90 -20.10
CA ILE A 247 -13.71 -25.91 -19.85
C ILE A 247 -14.80 -26.02 -20.91
N ALA A 248 -16.05 -26.08 -20.45
CA ALA A 248 -17.22 -26.03 -21.30
C ALA A 248 -17.97 -24.70 -21.14
N SER A 249 -18.53 -24.18 -22.23
CA SER A 249 -19.30 -22.93 -22.24
C SER A 249 -20.81 -23.19 -22.20
N SER A 250 -21.53 -22.55 -21.28
CA SER A 250 -23.00 -22.58 -21.22
C SER A 250 -23.61 -21.17 -21.29
N LYS A 251 -24.95 -21.07 -21.37
CA LYS A 251 -25.65 -19.77 -21.26
C LYS A 251 -25.48 -19.09 -19.89
N LEU A 252 -25.01 -19.82 -18.88
CA LEU A 252 -24.81 -19.34 -17.50
C LEU A 252 -23.35 -18.99 -17.20
N GLY A 253 -22.42 -19.21 -18.14
CA GLY A 253 -20.98 -18.99 -17.95
C GLY A 253 -20.13 -20.21 -18.32
N LEU A 254 -18.83 -20.13 -18.02
CA LEU A 254 -17.88 -21.23 -18.13
C LEU A 254 -18.07 -22.20 -16.97
N HIS A 255 -17.95 -23.50 -17.25
CA HIS A 255 -17.99 -24.56 -16.25
C HIS A 255 -16.88 -25.57 -16.54
N VAL A 256 -16.42 -26.23 -15.48
CA VAL A 256 -15.38 -27.27 -15.56
C VAL A 256 -15.95 -28.49 -16.30
N SER A 257 -15.22 -29.03 -17.27
CA SER A 257 -15.58 -30.29 -17.93
C SER A 257 -15.20 -31.49 -17.06
N LYS A 258 -15.65 -32.69 -17.43
CA LYS A 258 -15.27 -33.92 -16.70
C LYS A 258 -13.76 -34.16 -16.72
N GLU A 259 -13.11 -33.83 -17.84
CA GLU A 259 -11.66 -33.86 -18.00
C GLU A 259 -10.99 -32.78 -17.13
N GLY A 260 -11.62 -31.61 -16.98
CA GLY A 260 -11.17 -30.55 -16.09
C GLY A 260 -11.25 -30.94 -14.60
N GLU A 261 -12.31 -31.64 -14.18
CA GLU A 261 -12.46 -32.14 -12.81
C GLU A 261 -11.34 -33.12 -12.44
N GLN A 262 -11.05 -34.09 -13.33
CA GLN A 262 -9.93 -35.02 -13.14
C GLN A 262 -8.60 -34.29 -13.01
N LYS A 263 -8.40 -33.23 -13.81
CA LYS A 263 -7.18 -32.43 -13.73
C LYS A 263 -7.09 -31.63 -12.44
N LEU A 264 -8.22 -31.13 -11.92
CA LEU A 264 -8.27 -30.44 -10.64
C LEU A 264 -7.95 -31.36 -9.47
N ASP A 265 -8.44 -32.61 -9.48
CA ASP A 265 -8.13 -33.59 -8.44
C ASP A 265 -6.63 -33.87 -8.31
N GLU A 266 -5.83 -33.68 -9.37
CA GLU A 266 -4.37 -33.82 -9.31
C GLU A 266 -3.67 -32.63 -8.63
N ILE A 267 -4.28 -31.45 -8.60
CA ILE A 267 -3.61 -30.18 -8.27
C ILE A 267 -4.22 -29.44 -7.09
N VAL A 268 -5.44 -29.76 -6.68
CA VAL A 268 -6.07 -29.23 -5.47
C VAL A 268 -6.56 -30.35 -4.55
N THR A 269 -6.72 -30.05 -3.27
CA THR A 269 -7.20 -31.01 -2.26
C THR A 269 -8.70 -31.31 -2.38
N ASP A 270 -9.48 -30.40 -2.95
CA ASP A 270 -10.92 -30.54 -3.21
C ASP A 270 -11.31 -29.76 -4.48
N SER A 271 -11.79 -30.49 -5.49
CA SER A 271 -12.17 -29.94 -6.80
C SER A 271 -13.59 -29.36 -6.84
N THR A 272 -14.41 -29.59 -5.81
CA THR A 272 -15.84 -29.21 -5.80
C THR A 272 -16.24 -28.31 -4.63
N GLY A 273 -15.61 -28.49 -3.47
CA GLY A 273 -15.88 -27.73 -2.27
C GLY A 273 -15.44 -26.27 -2.34
N PRO A 274 -15.95 -25.41 -1.44
CA PRO A 274 -15.60 -24.00 -1.36
C PRO A 274 -14.24 -23.73 -0.70
N VAL A 275 -13.62 -24.75 -0.09
CA VAL A 275 -12.31 -24.66 0.59
C VAL A 275 -11.39 -25.74 0.03
N TYR A 276 -10.25 -25.33 -0.50
CA TYR A 276 -9.24 -26.23 -1.03
C TYR A 276 -7.85 -25.61 -0.90
N ALA A 277 -6.82 -26.46 -0.86
CA ALA A 277 -5.43 -26.07 -0.94
C ALA A 277 -4.82 -26.58 -2.26
N PHE A 278 -3.75 -25.94 -2.72
CA PHE A 278 -2.95 -26.46 -3.82
C PHE A 278 -2.07 -27.60 -3.34
N LYS A 279 -1.98 -28.66 -4.15
CA LYS A 279 -1.01 -29.74 -3.96
C LYS A 279 0.34 -29.31 -4.53
N ASP A 280 1.42 -29.94 -4.07
CA ASP A 280 2.80 -29.65 -4.52
C ASP A 280 3.08 -30.03 -5.99
N THR A 281 2.07 -30.53 -6.71
CA THR A 281 2.10 -30.86 -8.13
C THR A 281 2.09 -29.62 -9.03
N LEU A 282 1.64 -28.47 -8.52
CA LEU A 282 1.67 -27.20 -9.24
C LEU A 282 2.84 -26.32 -8.74
N ASN A 283 3.60 -25.73 -9.66
CA ASN A 283 4.70 -24.87 -9.26
C ASN A 283 4.18 -23.59 -8.56
N SER A 284 4.93 -23.09 -7.58
CA SER A 284 4.53 -21.94 -6.75
C SER A 284 4.34 -20.65 -7.54
N GLN A 285 5.06 -20.47 -8.66
CA GLN A 285 4.91 -19.29 -9.52
C GLN A 285 3.59 -19.30 -10.30
N THR A 286 3.14 -20.46 -10.79
CA THR A 286 1.85 -20.64 -11.46
C THR A 286 0.73 -20.44 -10.47
N ILE A 287 0.86 -20.95 -9.23
CA ILE A 287 -0.10 -20.69 -8.15
C ILE A 287 -0.18 -19.18 -7.87
N ALA A 288 0.96 -18.52 -7.67
CA ALA A 288 1.03 -17.09 -7.43
C ALA A 288 0.43 -16.27 -8.57
N THR A 289 0.69 -16.67 -9.82
CA THR A 289 0.18 -15.98 -11.01
C THR A 289 -1.33 -16.17 -11.17
N ALA A 290 -1.84 -17.38 -10.91
CA ALA A 290 -3.27 -17.67 -10.91
C ALA A 290 -3.99 -16.89 -9.80
N LEU A 291 -3.44 -16.85 -8.58
CA LEU A 291 -3.97 -16.06 -7.47
C LEU A 291 -3.97 -14.56 -7.78
N ALA A 292 -2.94 -14.05 -8.47
CA ALA A 292 -2.91 -12.66 -8.93
C ALA A 292 -4.05 -12.31 -9.93
N ARG A 293 -4.65 -13.31 -10.60
CA ARG A 293 -5.80 -13.11 -11.50
C ARG A 293 -7.14 -12.95 -10.76
N LEU A 294 -7.24 -13.33 -9.48
CA LEU A 294 -8.47 -13.18 -8.68
C LEU A 294 -8.98 -11.74 -8.64
N CYS A 295 -8.09 -10.75 -8.68
CA CYS A 295 -8.48 -9.35 -8.67
C CYS A 295 -9.09 -8.87 -10.01
N ARG A 296 -9.05 -9.69 -11.06
CA ARG A 296 -9.33 -9.27 -12.45
C ARG A 296 -10.28 -10.20 -13.20
N ARG A 297 -10.66 -11.30 -12.59
CA ARG A 297 -11.57 -12.29 -13.17
C ARG A 297 -12.57 -12.72 -12.09
N SER A 298 -13.85 -12.70 -12.44
CA SER A 298 -14.96 -13.03 -11.53
C SER A 298 -15.29 -14.52 -11.45
N ASP A 299 -14.60 -15.34 -12.25
CA ASP A 299 -14.81 -16.78 -12.30
C ASP A 299 -14.13 -17.48 -11.11
N ASP A 300 -14.51 -18.72 -10.84
CA ASP A 300 -13.78 -19.60 -9.91
C ASP A 300 -12.30 -19.69 -10.33
N LEU A 301 -11.40 -19.65 -9.35
CA LEU A 301 -9.95 -19.74 -9.61
C LEU A 301 -9.58 -21.04 -10.33
N ARG A 302 -10.29 -22.14 -10.06
CA ARG A 302 -10.11 -23.44 -10.75
C ARG A 302 -10.46 -23.34 -12.24
N ILE A 303 -11.49 -22.58 -12.59
CA ILE A 303 -11.83 -22.28 -13.99
C ILE A 303 -10.72 -21.46 -14.62
N THR A 304 -10.24 -20.42 -13.94
CA THR A 304 -9.12 -19.58 -14.42
C THR A 304 -7.85 -20.41 -14.65
N LEU A 305 -7.56 -21.34 -13.74
CA LEU A 305 -6.41 -22.24 -13.80
C LEU A 305 -6.48 -23.17 -15.02
N LEU A 306 -7.62 -23.82 -15.23
CA LEU A 306 -7.84 -24.71 -16.37
C LEU A 306 -7.89 -23.96 -17.70
N ASP A 307 -8.41 -22.73 -17.69
CA ASP A 307 -8.59 -21.91 -18.88
C ASP A 307 -7.26 -21.32 -19.39
N GLU A 308 -6.48 -20.71 -18.50
CA GLU A 308 -5.32 -19.91 -18.85
C GLU A 308 -3.97 -20.60 -18.59
N PHE A 309 -3.91 -21.53 -17.63
CA PHE A 309 -2.63 -22.04 -17.12
C PHE A 309 -2.38 -23.51 -17.43
N LEU A 310 -3.42 -24.32 -17.61
CA LEU A 310 -3.29 -25.77 -17.80
C LEU A 310 -3.60 -26.24 -19.23
N ASN A 311 -4.03 -25.34 -20.11
CA ASN A 311 -4.37 -25.62 -21.51
C ASN A 311 -3.21 -25.35 -22.50
N THR A 312 -2.12 -24.74 -22.06
CA THR A 312 -0.93 -24.47 -22.90
C THR A 312 0.22 -25.37 -22.51
N GLU A 313 0.71 -26.18 -23.45
CA GLU A 313 1.82 -27.14 -23.25
C GLU A 313 3.16 -26.50 -22.83
N ALA A 314 3.28 -25.17 -22.89
CA ALA A 314 4.32 -24.41 -22.21
C ALA A 314 3.79 -23.02 -21.84
N LEU A 315 3.64 -22.74 -20.54
CA LEU A 315 3.51 -21.37 -20.06
C LEU A 315 4.85 -20.66 -20.29
N ASP A 316 4.84 -19.66 -21.16
CA ASP A 316 6.02 -18.81 -21.37
C ASP A 316 6.38 -18.11 -20.05
N ASN A 317 7.64 -18.26 -19.60
CA ASN A 317 8.17 -17.56 -18.43
C ASN A 317 7.98 -16.03 -18.55
N GLN A 318 7.96 -15.51 -19.78
CA GLN A 318 7.68 -14.11 -20.05
C GLN A 318 6.22 -13.74 -19.74
N PHE A 319 5.26 -14.65 -19.94
CA PHE A 319 3.85 -14.46 -19.56
C PHE A 319 3.65 -14.46 -18.04
N LEU A 320 4.29 -15.40 -17.34
CA LEU A 320 4.28 -15.47 -15.87
C LEU A 320 4.91 -14.21 -15.27
N GLN A 321 6.08 -13.80 -15.75
CA GLN A 321 6.72 -12.57 -15.33
C GLN A 321 5.86 -11.35 -15.64
N LYS A 322 5.30 -11.20 -16.84
CA LYS A 322 4.48 -10.04 -17.20
C LYS A 322 3.24 -9.93 -16.31
N THR A 323 2.62 -11.05 -15.94
CA THR A 323 1.46 -11.08 -15.05
C THR A 323 1.84 -10.73 -13.60
N LEU A 324 3.01 -11.17 -13.11
CA LEU A 324 3.50 -10.90 -11.75
C LEU A 324 4.17 -9.51 -11.57
N THR A 325 4.88 -9.00 -12.59
CA THR A 325 5.74 -7.80 -12.49
C THR A 325 5.22 -6.58 -13.25
N ALA A 326 4.78 -6.75 -14.50
CA ALA A 326 4.39 -5.62 -15.36
C ALA A 326 2.95 -5.15 -15.13
N TYR A 327 2.09 -6.06 -14.66
CA TYR A 327 0.68 -5.75 -14.40
C TYR A 327 0.25 -6.03 -12.95
N GLY A 328 1.10 -6.51 -12.04
CA GLY A 328 0.72 -6.72 -10.64
C GLY A 328 0.77 -5.44 -9.80
N ASP A 329 -0.24 -5.16 -8.98
CA ASP A 329 -0.06 -4.26 -7.83
C ASP A 329 0.89 -4.94 -6.82
N ASP A 330 1.39 -4.19 -5.82
CA ASP A 330 2.33 -4.71 -4.83
C ASP A 330 1.89 -6.01 -4.12
N SER A 331 0.58 -6.26 -4.06
CA SER A 331 -0.02 -7.50 -3.53
C SER A 331 0.29 -8.76 -4.36
N ALA A 332 0.47 -8.66 -5.68
CA ALA A 332 0.81 -9.81 -6.52
C ALA A 332 2.26 -10.27 -6.29
N LYS A 333 3.17 -9.34 -6.00
CA LYS A 333 4.57 -9.65 -5.64
C LYS A 333 4.66 -10.41 -4.31
N GLN A 334 3.69 -10.22 -3.40
CA GLN A 334 3.64 -10.91 -2.09
C GLN A 334 3.33 -12.41 -2.20
N LEU A 335 2.76 -12.85 -3.31
CA LEU A 335 2.44 -14.26 -3.56
C LEU A 335 3.69 -15.08 -3.93
N THR A 336 4.86 -14.43 -4.01
CA THR A 336 6.17 -15.05 -4.26
C THR A 336 7.11 -14.77 -3.08
N GLY A 337 7.96 -15.74 -2.75
CA GLY A 337 8.98 -15.63 -1.69
C GLY A 337 10.39 -15.69 -2.26
N GLN A 338 11.36 -15.09 -1.57
CA GLN A 338 12.78 -15.20 -1.90
C GLN A 338 13.57 -15.65 -0.67
N HIS A 339 14.56 -16.51 -0.91
CA HIS A 339 15.54 -16.92 0.11
C HIS A 339 16.74 -15.99 0.04
N ILE A 340 17.03 -15.29 1.13
CA ILE A 340 18.20 -14.41 1.25
C ILE A 340 19.00 -14.80 2.50
N VAL A 341 20.32 -14.81 2.36
CA VAL A 341 21.28 -15.06 3.44
C VAL A 341 22.14 -13.82 3.65
N VAL A 342 22.26 -13.39 4.91
CA VAL A 342 23.18 -12.31 5.30
C VAL A 342 24.27 -12.91 6.18
N GLU A 343 25.49 -12.97 5.64
CA GLU A 343 26.65 -13.52 6.34
C GLU A 343 27.37 -12.44 7.15
N GLY A 344 27.79 -12.78 8.38
CA GLY A 344 28.62 -11.92 9.22
C GLY A 344 27.89 -10.71 9.84
N ALA A 345 26.57 -10.75 9.99
CA ALA A 345 25.78 -9.69 10.62
C ALA A 345 26.05 -9.58 12.12
N SER A 346 26.22 -8.36 12.66
CA SER A 346 26.35 -8.17 14.12
C SER A 346 25.01 -8.41 14.83
N ASN A 347 25.03 -8.71 16.15
CA ASN A 347 23.80 -8.89 16.93
C ASN A 347 22.87 -7.66 16.86
N LEU A 348 23.41 -6.44 16.75
CA LEU A 348 22.58 -5.25 16.54
C LEU A 348 21.88 -5.28 15.18
N LEU A 349 22.61 -5.63 14.12
CA LEU A 349 22.06 -5.77 12.77
C LEU A 349 21.03 -6.90 12.71
N THR A 350 21.26 -8.04 13.38
CA THR A 350 20.26 -9.13 13.42
C THR A 350 18.94 -8.65 14.03
N LYS A 351 19.00 -7.87 15.12
CA LYS A 351 17.79 -7.30 15.71
C LYS A 351 17.11 -6.25 14.85
N LYS A 352 17.85 -5.48 14.04
CA LYS A 352 17.25 -4.62 13.01
C LYS A 352 16.60 -5.41 11.87
N LEU A 353 17.24 -6.48 11.39
CA LEU A 353 16.71 -7.36 10.34
C LEU A 353 15.39 -8.03 10.76
N GLU A 354 15.30 -8.47 12.02
CA GLU A 354 14.13 -9.12 12.61
C GLU A 354 13.01 -8.14 13.02
N TRP A 355 13.29 -6.82 13.02
CA TRP A 355 12.38 -5.83 13.55
C TRP A 355 11.18 -5.60 12.62
N GLY A 356 10.01 -6.03 13.07
CA GLY A 356 8.73 -5.82 12.40
C GLY A 356 8.03 -7.11 11.96
N ARG A 357 8.65 -8.28 12.17
CA ARG A 357 8.09 -9.62 11.87
C ARG A 357 7.23 -9.69 10.59
N LEU A 358 7.82 -9.27 9.46
CA LEU A 358 7.24 -9.41 8.12
C LEU A 358 7.82 -10.60 7.33
N ALA A 359 8.69 -11.40 7.97
CA ALA A 359 9.42 -12.53 7.41
C ALA A 359 9.54 -13.65 8.45
N ALA A 360 9.95 -14.85 8.02
CA ALA A 360 10.51 -15.87 8.91
C ALA A 360 12.02 -15.67 9.01
N TYR A 361 12.55 -15.67 10.24
CA TYR A 361 13.95 -15.39 10.53
C TYR A 361 14.54 -16.53 11.36
N THR A 362 15.78 -16.90 11.04
CA THR A 362 16.54 -17.88 11.80
C THR A 362 17.98 -17.37 11.95
N GLU A 363 18.42 -17.09 13.17
CA GLU A 363 19.81 -16.68 13.48
C GLU A 363 20.63 -17.85 14.06
N GLN A 364 21.95 -17.83 13.87
CA GLN A 364 22.83 -18.75 14.60
C GLN A 364 22.67 -18.51 16.10
N SER A 365 22.26 -19.56 16.81
CA SER A 365 21.84 -19.45 18.20
C SER A 365 23.02 -19.44 19.16
N THR A 366 23.22 -18.31 19.83
CA THR A 366 24.14 -18.20 20.98
C THR A 366 23.74 -19.08 22.17
N ARG A 367 22.57 -19.74 22.11
CA ARG A 367 22.10 -20.70 23.11
C ARG A 367 22.56 -22.13 22.85
N TYR A 368 23.02 -22.46 21.64
CA TYR A 368 23.25 -23.86 21.25
C TYR A 368 24.67 -24.16 20.79
N ILE A 369 25.40 -23.12 20.33
CA ILE A 369 26.76 -23.25 19.84
C ILE A 369 27.71 -22.31 20.58
N TYR A 370 28.99 -22.65 20.61
CA TYR A 370 30.02 -21.76 21.12
C TYR A 370 30.37 -20.69 20.08
N PHE A 371 30.55 -19.47 20.56
CA PHE A 371 31.02 -18.33 19.78
C PHE A 371 32.51 -18.03 20.05
N ASP A 372 33.31 -19.08 20.25
CA ASP A 372 34.72 -19.00 20.65
C ASP A 372 35.71 -19.45 19.56
N GLN A 373 35.22 -19.70 18.34
CA GLN A 373 36.09 -20.04 17.21
C GLN A 373 36.65 -18.80 16.54
N LYS A 374 37.98 -18.78 16.38
CA LYS A 374 38.70 -17.78 15.61
C LYS A 374 38.75 -18.14 14.12
N ASP A 375 38.87 -17.13 13.27
CA ASP A 375 39.07 -17.31 11.83
C ASP A 375 40.53 -17.62 11.48
N LYS A 376 40.84 -17.72 10.17
CA LYS A 376 42.19 -18.02 9.67
C LYS A 376 43.22 -16.94 10.00
N ALA A 377 42.78 -15.74 10.35
CA ALA A 377 43.61 -14.61 10.73
C ALA A 377 43.66 -14.41 12.26
N ASP A 378 43.26 -15.43 13.02
CA ASP A 378 43.25 -15.46 14.49
C ASP A 378 42.30 -14.43 15.15
N ASN A 379 41.24 -14.02 14.44
CA ASN A 379 40.26 -13.07 14.97
C ASN A 379 38.99 -13.76 15.45
N TYR A 380 38.45 -13.29 16.57
CA TYR A 380 37.11 -13.66 17.01
C TYR A 380 36.02 -13.03 16.14
N LYS A 381 34.83 -13.63 16.16
CA LYS A 381 33.67 -13.17 15.39
C LYS A 381 33.00 -11.95 16.04
N TYR A 382 33.64 -10.80 15.99
CA TYR A 382 33.02 -9.52 16.34
C TYR A 382 33.26 -8.44 15.28
N TYR A 383 32.42 -7.40 15.32
CA TYR A 383 32.50 -6.24 14.43
C TYR A 383 33.40 -5.16 15.03
N VAL A 384 34.32 -4.63 14.22
CA VAL A 384 35.14 -3.47 14.57
C VAL A 384 34.66 -2.29 13.73
N PRO A 385 34.11 -1.22 14.33
CA PRO A 385 33.65 -0.07 13.57
C PRO A 385 34.78 0.59 12.79
N VAL A 386 34.54 0.85 11.50
CA VAL A 386 35.55 1.44 10.59
C VAL A 386 35.86 2.91 10.89
N SER A 387 34.96 3.59 11.60
CA SER A 387 35.08 5.00 11.99
C SER A 387 35.95 5.23 13.22
N LEU A 388 36.40 4.19 13.91
CA LEU A 388 37.28 4.35 15.08
C LEU A 388 38.67 4.80 14.65
N GLU A 389 39.21 5.80 15.36
CA GLU A 389 40.61 6.20 15.24
C GLU A 389 41.55 5.05 15.64
N ALA A 390 42.77 5.04 15.12
CA ALA A 390 43.70 3.91 15.23
C ALA A 390 43.94 3.46 16.69
N GLU A 391 44.21 4.40 17.60
CA GLU A 391 44.46 4.11 19.02
C GLU A 391 43.22 3.55 19.74
N THR A 392 42.05 4.11 19.42
CA THR A 392 40.76 3.63 19.96
C THR A 392 40.43 2.24 19.41
N LYS A 393 40.77 1.97 18.15
CA LYS A 393 40.56 0.69 17.48
C LYS A 393 41.42 -0.41 18.12
N GLU A 394 42.69 -0.14 18.42
CA GLU A 394 43.56 -1.09 19.12
C GLU A 394 43.02 -1.43 20.52
N SER A 395 42.63 -0.40 21.28
CA SER A 395 42.02 -0.58 22.59
C SER A 395 40.72 -1.38 22.52
N TYR A 396 39.87 -1.09 21.52
CA TYR A 396 38.63 -1.81 21.26
C TYR A 396 38.88 -3.30 20.99
N ILE A 397 39.81 -3.62 20.08
CA ILE A 397 40.18 -5.00 19.74
C ILE A 397 40.68 -5.73 20.98
N SER A 398 41.60 -5.13 21.75
CA SER A 398 42.15 -5.74 22.96
C SER A 398 41.07 -6.07 24.00
N ILE A 399 40.12 -5.15 24.22
CA ILE A 399 39.01 -5.37 25.15
C ILE A 399 38.08 -6.47 24.64
N MET A 400 37.77 -6.45 23.34
CA MET A 400 36.88 -7.44 22.73
C MET A 400 37.48 -8.84 22.76
N ASP A 401 38.75 -9.00 22.43
CA ASP A 401 39.45 -10.29 22.53
C ASP A 401 39.40 -10.83 23.96
N LYS A 402 39.69 -9.97 24.95
CA LYS A 402 39.60 -10.35 26.37
C LYS A 402 38.20 -10.81 26.78
N ILE A 403 37.15 -10.16 26.28
CA ILE A 403 35.77 -10.58 26.54
C ILE A 403 35.48 -11.95 25.91
N PHE A 404 35.94 -12.19 24.69
CA PHE A 404 35.76 -13.48 24.00
C PHE A 404 36.58 -14.61 24.65
N ASP A 405 37.80 -14.35 25.10
CA ASP A 405 38.61 -15.28 25.88
C ASP A 405 37.88 -15.67 27.18
N THR A 406 37.35 -14.66 27.87
CA THR A 406 36.58 -14.85 29.11
C THR A 406 35.32 -15.69 28.85
N TYR A 407 34.57 -15.38 27.78
CA TYR A 407 33.42 -16.16 27.34
C TYR A 407 33.82 -17.62 27.05
N SER A 408 34.88 -17.86 26.28
CA SER A 408 35.33 -19.20 25.91
C SER A 408 35.66 -20.01 27.16
N HIS A 409 36.44 -19.43 28.07
CA HIS A 409 36.81 -20.09 29.32
C HIS A 409 35.56 -20.46 30.16
N MET A 410 34.65 -19.50 30.35
CA MET A 410 33.42 -19.72 31.11
C MET A 410 32.50 -20.77 30.47
N ALA A 411 32.36 -20.74 29.13
CA ALA A 411 31.49 -21.67 28.40
C ALA A 411 31.97 -23.12 28.58
N HIS A 412 33.27 -23.40 28.44
CA HIS A 412 33.82 -24.74 28.61
C HIS A 412 33.82 -25.21 30.07
N GLN A 413 34.14 -24.32 31.02
CA GLN A 413 34.06 -24.64 32.44
C GLN A 413 32.63 -24.96 32.88
N LEU A 414 31.66 -24.15 32.45
CA LEU A 414 30.27 -24.39 32.82
C LEU A 414 29.71 -25.64 32.14
N THR A 415 30.07 -25.93 30.88
CA THR A 415 29.73 -27.20 30.24
C THR A 415 30.28 -28.39 31.03
N SER A 416 31.54 -28.32 31.44
CA SER A 416 32.17 -29.38 32.26
C SER A 416 31.50 -29.52 33.62
N TYR A 417 31.15 -28.40 34.27
CA TYR A 417 30.41 -28.39 35.53
C TYR A 417 29.02 -29.03 35.39
N ILE A 418 28.24 -28.62 34.39
CA ILE A 418 26.89 -29.17 34.13
C ILE A 418 26.97 -30.68 33.86
N ARG A 419 27.94 -31.11 33.05
CA ARG A 419 28.13 -32.53 32.73
C ARG A 419 28.52 -33.36 33.96
N THR A 420 29.43 -32.87 34.79
CA THR A 420 29.89 -33.57 36.00
C THR A 420 28.81 -33.64 37.09
N HIS A 421 27.88 -32.67 37.12
CA HIS A 421 26.78 -32.62 38.07
C HIS A 421 25.45 -33.14 37.49
N SER A 422 25.49 -33.69 36.27
CA SER A 422 24.33 -34.30 35.62
C SER A 422 23.91 -35.58 36.35
N LYS A 423 22.61 -35.72 36.58
CA LYS A 423 22.01 -36.94 37.15
C LYS A 423 21.73 -38.02 36.09
N THR A 424 21.95 -37.72 34.80
CA THR A 424 21.71 -38.65 33.69
C THR A 424 22.70 -39.83 33.75
N PRO A 425 22.23 -41.09 33.74
CA PRO A 425 23.08 -42.27 33.75
C PRO A 425 24.06 -42.29 32.57
N LYS A 426 25.28 -42.80 32.77
CA LYS A 426 26.31 -42.86 31.71
C LYS A 426 25.86 -43.59 30.43
N ALA A 427 24.98 -44.58 30.55
CA ALA A 427 24.44 -45.32 29.41
C ALA A 427 23.49 -44.49 28.53
N GLU A 428 22.97 -43.37 29.05
CA GLU A 428 22.04 -42.46 28.38
C GLU A 428 22.70 -41.14 27.97
N GLN A 429 24.03 -41.01 28.17
CA GLN A 429 24.81 -39.83 27.78
C GLN A 429 25.20 -39.92 26.30
N ASP A 430 24.19 -39.81 25.44
CA ASP A 430 24.34 -39.80 23.99
C ASP A 430 24.67 -38.39 23.45
N GLN A 431 24.75 -38.28 22.12
CA GLN A 431 25.05 -37.01 21.45
C GLN A 431 23.99 -35.92 21.73
N ALA A 432 22.73 -36.31 21.96
CA ALA A 432 21.66 -35.37 22.28
C ALA A 432 21.85 -34.79 23.69
N TRP A 433 22.23 -35.62 24.66
CA TRP A 433 22.62 -35.17 25.99
C TRP A 433 23.84 -34.24 25.96
N GLU A 434 24.86 -34.56 25.16
CA GLU A 434 26.03 -33.69 25.01
C GLU A 434 25.68 -32.31 24.43
N ASN A 435 24.77 -32.28 23.45
CA ASN A 435 24.28 -31.05 22.84
C ASN A 435 23.41 -30.24 23.81
N ALA A 436 22.57 -30.90 24.60
CA ALA A 436 21.71 -30.25 25.59
C ALA A 436 22.50 -29.64 26.75
N THR A 437 23.51 -30.36 27.26
CA THR A 437 24.39 -29.84 28.33
C THR A 437 25.24 -28.66 27.84
N ARG A 438 25.74 -28.71 26.60
CA ARG A 438 26.39 -27.55 25.95
C ARG A 438 25.42 -26.38 25.83
N ALA A 439 24.19 -26.63 25.39
CA ALA A 439 23.19 -25.59 25.23
C ALA A 439 22.87 -24.87 26.55
N GLN A 440 22.73 -25.61 27.65
CA GLN A 440 22.51 -25.02 28.97
C GLN A 440 23.68 -24.11 29.40
N ALA A 441 24.92 -24.52 29.15
CA ALA A 441 26.09 -23.69 29.43
C ALA A 441 26.13 -22.43 28.56
N CYS A 442 25.88 -22.57 27.26
CA CYS A 442 25.80 -21.46 26.32
C CYS A 442 24.71 -20.45 26.73
N ASP A 443 23.50 -20.92 27.09
CA ASP A 443 22.39 -20.04 27.47
C ASP A 443 22.66 -19.27 28.77
N ALA A 444 23.44 -19.84 29.69
CA ALA A 444 23.84 -19.20 30.93
C ALA A 444 24.98 -18.17 30.74
N VAL A 445 25.96 -18.46 29.86
CA VAL A 445 27.16 -17.62 29.66
C VAL A 445 26.97 -16.57 28.55
N ARG A 446 25.95 -16.70 27.69
CA ARG A 446 25.69 -15.74 26.60
C ARG A 446 25.64 -14.26 26.99
N PRO A 447 25.26 -13.81 28.20
CA PRO A 447 25.30 -12.39 28.54
C PRO A 447 26.70 -11.78 28.51
N VAL A 448 27.76 -12.60 28.54
CA VAL A 448 29.16 -12.16 28.40
C VAL A 448 29.46 -11.73 26.96
N LEU A 449 28.75 -12.28 25.96
CA LEU A 449 28.98 -11.95 24.56
C LEU A 449 28.59 -10.48 24.30
N PRO A 450 29.49 -9.67 23.74
CA PRO A 450 29.22 -8.26 23.48
C PRO A 450 28.23 -8.09 22.32
N VAL A 451 27.57 -6.93 22.27
CA VAL A 451 26.63 -6.58 21.18
C VAL A 451 27.29 -6.60 19.80
N ALA A 452 28.61 -6.44 19.72
CA ALA A 452 29.36 -6.49 18.48
C ALA A 452 29.64 -7.92 17.98
N THR A 453 29.26 -8.96 18.73
CA THR A 453 29.35 -10.36 18.26
C THR A 453 28.62 -10.53 16.93
N LYS A 454 29.26 -11.23 15.98
CA LYS A 454 28.73 -11.52 14.65
C LYS A 454 28.08 -12.89 14.61
N SER A 455 26.98 -13.00 13.88
CA SER A 455 26.16 -14.19 13.68
C SER A 455 25.72 -14.28 12.20
N SER A 456 25.30 -15.45 11.75
CA SER A 456 24.63 -15.62 10.45
C SER A 456 23.12 -15.61 10.63
N VAL A 457 22.41 -14.93 9.73
CA VAL A 457 20.93 -14.85 9.75
C VAL A 457 20.37 -15.30 8.40
N GLY A 458 19.47 -16.28 8.44
CA GLY A 458 18.63 -16.68 7.32
C GLY A 458 17.29 -15.96 7.36
N ILE A 459 16.85 -15.45 6.20
CA ILE A 459 15.60 -14.69 6.07
C ILE A 459 14.77 -15.28 4.94
N TYR A 460 13.48 -15.52 5.22
CA TYR A 460 12.47 -15.84 4.22
C TYR A 460 11.37 -14.79 4.26
N ALA A 461 11.28 -13.98 3.21
CA ALA A 461 10.26 -12.95 3.08
C ALA A 461 9.83 -12.78 1.62
N SER A 462 8.74 -12.03 1.41
CA SER A 462 8.38 -11.54 0.08
C SER A 462 9.40 -10.51 -0.40
N ALA A 463 9.52 -10.35 -1.72
CA ALA A 463 10.43 -9.37 -2.33
C ALA A 463 10.18 -7.93 -1.80
N GLN A 464 8.92 -7.57 -1.58
CA GLN A 464 8.56 -6.26 -1.02
C GLN A 464 9.00 -6.10 0.44
N ALA A 465 8.89 -7.15 1.27
CA ALA A 465 9.36 -7.09 2.65
C ALA A 465 10.90 -6.92 2.70
N LEU A 466 11.62 -7.56 1.77
CA LEU A 466 13.06 -7.41 1.61
C LEU A 466 13.46 -6.03 1.06
N GLU A 467 12.69 -5.49 0.11
CA GLU A 467 12.86 -4.13 -0.40
C GLU A 467 12.67 -3.10 0.72
N LYS A 468 11.58 -3.20 1.49
CA LYS A 468 11.32 -2.32 2.64
C LYS A 468 12.37 -2.45 3.73
N LEU A 469 12.81 -3.68 4.00
CA LEU A 469 13.93 -3.94 4.92
C LEU A 469 15.19 -3.21 4.43
N THR A 470 15.52 -3.32 3.16
CA THR A 470 16.68 -2.67 2.55
C THR A 470 16.58 -1.15 2.62
N ILE A 471 15.44 -0.58 2.24
CA ILE A 471 15.20 0.88 2.30
C ILE A 471 15.36 1.39 3.72
N ARG A 472 14.79 0.69 4.71
CA ARG A 472 14.90 1.04 6.12
C ARG A 472 16.33 0.95 6.64
N LEU A 473 17.08 -0.09 6.27
CA LEU A 473 18.48 -0.21 6.67
C LEU A 473 19.32 0.93 6.08
N ARG A 474 19.06 1.32 4.82
CA ARG A 474 19.75 2.44 4.16
C ARG A 474 19.38 3.82 4.69
N SER A 475 18.24 3.96 5.35
CA SER A 475 17.85 5.23 6.01
C SER A 475 18.45 5.39 7.41
N ASP A 476 19.00 4.31 7.97
CA ASP A 476 19.68 4.34 9.27
C ASP A 476 21.19 4.67 9.16
N ASP A 477 21.73 4.72 7.93
CA ASP A 477 23.05 5.26 7.59
C ASP A 477 22.94 6.78 7.33
#